data_AF-Q7NK81-F1
#
_entry.id   AF-Q7NK81-F1
#
_cell.length_a   1.000
_cell.length_b   1.000
_cell.length_c   1.000
_cell.angle_alpha   90.00
_cell.angle_beta   90.00
_cell.angle_gamma   90.00
#
_symmetry.space_group_name_H-M   'P 1'
#
loop_
_entity.id
_entity.type
_entity.pdbx_description
1 polymer ?
#
loop_
_entity_poly.entity_id
_entity_poly.type
_entity_poly.pdbx_seq_one_letter_code
_entity_poly.pdbx_strand_id
1 'polypeptide(L)'
;MTGSLLDQLRQMTIVVADTGDIQAIEQFTPRDATTNPSLITAAAQMPQYQQIVDDTLKQARAELGPEAKAAAVATLAFDRLAVAFGLKILAIVPGRVSTEVDARLSYDTEATIEKGRSLIAQYEAAGISRERVLIKIASTWEGIRAAEILEDEGIHCNLTLLFGVHQAIACAEAGVTLISPFVGRILDWYKKETGRDYEPHEDPGVVSVTTIYNYYKKFGYQTQVMGASFRNIGEIVELAGCDLLTISPKLLEQLQATDAELVRKLDPDQAAGLEIEKIDMDQATFEKRHAEDRMASEKLDEGIKGFTNALVALEKLLADRLARLEGEVALNQAFESIFRTFDLDGDGFITREEWMGTDAVFDAIDLNHDGKITAEELGAGIGAVSKLA
;
A
#
# COMPACT_ATOMS: atom_id res chain seq x y z
N MET A 1 -21.89 21.58 -20.38
CA MET A 1 -21.63 20.14 -20.22
C MET A 1 -21.34 19.92 -18.75
N THR A 2 -22.14 19.11 -18.07
CA THR A 2 -21.77 18.56 -16.76
C THR A 2 -20.53 17.70 -17.01
N GLY A 3 -19.44 17.90 -16.25
CA GLY A 3 -18.21 17.11 -16.43
C GLY A 3 -18.44 15.61 -16.17
N SER A 4 -17.40 14.80 -16.29
CA SER A 4 -17.48 13.35 -15.99
C SER A 4 -18.00 13.11 -14.56
N LEU A 5 -18.46 11.89 -14.25
CA LEU A 5 -18.81 11.53 -12.87
C LEU A 5 -17.65 11.81 -11.90
N LEU A 6 -16.40 11.60 -12.32
CA LEU A 6 -15.23 11.91 -11.52
C LEU A 6 -15.08 13.43 -11.24
N ASP A 7 -15.32 14.28 -12.25
CA ASP A 7 -15.25 15.73 -12.10
C ASP A 7 -16.33 16.26 -11.16
N GLN A 8 -17.55 15.70 -11.25
CA GLN A 8 -18.65 16.04 -10.35
C GLN A 8 -18.37 15.55 -8.92
N LEU A 9 -17.83 14.33 -8.76
CA LEU A 9 -17.53 13.76 -7.44
C LEU A 9 -16.53 14.63 -6.68
N ARG A 10 -15.47 15.12 -7.35
CA ARG A 10 -14.45 16.01 -6.76
C ARG A 10 -15.01 17.33 -6.20
N GLN A 11 -16.20 17.74 -6.61
CA GLN A 11 -16.84 18.98 -6.10
C GLN A 11 -17.49 18.80 -4.73
N MET A 12 -17.77 17.56 -4.32
CA MET A 12 -18.52 17.26 -3.09
C MET A 12 -17.84 16.25 -2.16
N THR A 13 -16.87 15.50 -2.69
CA THR A 13 -16.15 14.44 -1.98
C THR A 13 -14.68 14.50 -2.37
N ILE A 14 -13.79 14.33 -1.38
CA ILE A 14 -12.36 14.23 -1.66
C ILE A 14 -12.07 12.85 -2.27
N VAL A 15 -11.51 12.87 -3.47
CA VAL A 15 -11.06 11.66 -4.16
C VAL A 15 -9.64 11.30 -3.75
N VAL A 16 -9.48 10.07 -3.29
CA VAL A 16 -8.23 9.46 -2.85
C VAL A 16 -7.94 8.25 -3.76
N ALA A 17 -6.68 8.05 -4.17
CA ALA A 17 -6.32 6.86 -4.95
C ALA A 17 -5.97 5.68 -4.02
N ASP A 18 -6.58 4.52 -4.25
CA ASP A 18 -6.28 3.28 -3.54
C ASP A 18 -5.30 2.43 -4.35
N THR A 19 -4.00 2.74 -4.26
CA THR A 19 -2.98 2.05 -5.06
C THR A 19 -1.55 2.28 -4.54
N GLY A 20 -0.67 1.31 -4.79
CA GLY A 20 0.79 1.48 -4.72
C GLY A 20 1.42 1.80 -6.08
N ASP A 21 0.60 1.91 -7.14
CA ASP A 21 1.02 2.20 -8.51
C ASP A 21 1.19 3.71 -8.72
N ILE A 22 2.44 4.15 -8.73
CA ILE A 22 2.84 5.56 -8.85
C ILE A 22 2.34 6.20 -10.16
N GLN A 23 2.39 5.48 -11.29
CA GLN A 23 1.91 5.98 -12.59
C GLN A 23 0.40 6.26 -12.56
N ALA A 24 -0.38 5.40 -11.91
CA ALA A 24 -1.82 5.65 -11.75
C ALA A 24 -2.08 6.91 -10.90
N ILE A 25 -1.25 7.17 -9.88
CA ILE A 25 -1.35 8.37 -9.06
C ILE A 25 -0.99 9.63 -9.88
N GLU A 26 0.03 9.56 -10.74
CA GLU A 26 0.39 10.64 -11.67
C GLU A 26 -0.74 10.92 -12.67
N GLN A 27 -1.41 9.88 -13.17
CA GLN A 27 -2.51 10.02 -14.13
C GLN A 27 -3.75 10.69 -13.53
N PHE A 28 -4.18 10.24 -12.34
CA PHE A 28 -5.43 10.73 -11.73
C PHE A 28 -5.25 11.93 -10.81
N THR A 29 -4.00 12.29 -10.47
CA THR A 29 -3.64 13.43 -9.60
C THR A 29 -4.58 13.59 -8.40
N PRO A 30 -4.76 12.55 -7.57
CA PRO A 30 -5.66 12.60 -6.42
C PRO A 30 -5.10 13.55 -5.36
N ARG A 31 -5.95 13.98 -4.40
CA ARG A 31 -5.46 14.80 -3.28
C ARG A 31 -4.55 14.00 -2.34
N ASP A 32 -4.99 12.79 -2.01
CA ASP A 32 -4.35 11.85 -1.09
C ASP A 32 -4.22 10.48 -1.78
N ALA A 33 -3.46 9.56 -1.17
CA ALA A 33 -3.46 8.15 -1.57
C ALA A 33 -3.44 7.21 -0.36
N THR A 34 -4.05 6.03 -0.51
CA THR A 34 -3.96 4.94 0.46
C THR A 34 -3.19 3.77 -0.09
N THR A 35 -2.37 3.18 0.78
CA THR A 35 -1.73 1.89 0.52
C THR A 35 -2.21 0.87 1.55
N ASN A 36 -1.89 -0.40 1.30
CA ASN A 36 -2.05 -1.51 2.23
C ASN A 36 -1.03 -2.59 1.87
N PRO A 37 -0.83 -3.62 2.72
CA PRO A 37 0.14 -4.67 2.44
C PRO A 37 -0.04 -5.35 1.08
N SER A 38 -1.27 -5.65 0.66
CA SER A 38 -1.53 -6.26 -0.65
C SER A 38 -1.12 -5.34 -1.81
N LEU A 39 -1.41 -4.04 -1.71
CA LEU A 39 -1.07 -3.05 -2.74
C LEU A 39 0.44 -2.82 -2.84
N ILE A 40 1.15 -2.70 -1.71
CA ILE A 40 2.61 -2.59 -1.68
C ILE A 40 3.26 -3.86 -2.23
N THR A 41 2.75 -5.03 -1.84
CA THR A 41 3.26 -6.31 -2.34
C THR A 41 3.07 -6.47 -3.85
N ALA A 42 1.94 -6.01 -4.39
CA ALA A 42 1.70 -6.00 -5.83
C ALA A 42 2.61 -4.99 -6.54
N ALA A 43 2.74 -3.77 -6.03
CA ALA A 43 3.59 -2.74 -6.61
C ALA A 43 5.09 -3.14 -6.60
N ALA A 44 5.55 -3.79 -5.53
CA ALA A 44 6.91 -4.30 -5.39
C ALA A 44 7.26 -5.42 -6.40
N GLN A 45 6.28 -6.00 -7.09
CA GLN A 45 6.49 -6.97 -8.17
C GLN A 45 6.54 -6.34 -9.57
N MET A 46 6.13 -5.08 -9.70
CA MET A 46 6.08 -4.40 -10.99
C MET A 46 7.49 -4.03 -11.46
N PRO A 47 7.86 -4.28 -12.73
CA PRO A 47 9.19 -3.99 -13.27
C PRO A 47 9.62 -2.52 -13.07
N GLN A 48 8.71 -1.58 -13.31
CA GLN A 48 8.98 -0.14 -13.19
C GLN A 48 9.25 0.34 -11.76
N TYR A 49 8.92 -0.46 -10.75
CA TYR A 49 9.14 -0.14 -9.33
C TYR A 49 10.24 -0.97 -8.69
N GLN A 50 10.91 -1.85 -9.45
CA GLN A 50 12.05 -2.63 -8.94
C GLN A 50 13.17 -1.73 -8.39
N GLN A 51 13.38 -0.55 -8.98
CA GLN A 51 14.38 0.38 -8.46
C GLN A 51 14.10 0.81 -7.01
N ILE A 52 12.82 1.01 -6.64
CA ILE A 52 12.44 1.37 -5.25
C ILE A 52 12.79 0.21 -4.31
N VAL A 53 12.50 -1.03 -4.73
CA VAL A 53 12.80 -2.24 -3.98
C VAL A 53 14.31 -2.42 -3.81
N ASP A 54 15.07 -2.28 -4.90
CA ASP A 54 16.52 -2.44 -4.91
C ASP A 54 17.21 -1.38 -4.07
N ASP A 55 16.78 -0.12 -4.16
CA ASP A 55 17.33 0.97 -3.35
C ASP A 55 17.04 0.75 -1.87
N THR A 56 15.85 0.26 -1.52
CA THR A 56 15.47 -0.07 -0.13
C THR A 56 16.35 -1.21 0.42
N LEU A 57 16.57 -2.27 -0.37
CA LEU A 57 17.45 -3.38 -0.01
C LEU A 57 18.91 -2.94 0.15
N LYS A 58 19.42 -2.11 -0.78
CA LYS A 58 20.78 -1.56 -0.72
C LYS A 58 20.98 -0.65 0.49
N GLN A 59 20.00 0.20 0.81
CA GLN A 59 20.03 1.05 2.00
C GLN A 59 20.04 0.21 3.29
N ALA A 60 19.18 -0.81 3.39
CA ALA A 60 19.19 -1.72 4.52
C ALA A 60 20.52 -2.48 4.68
N ARG A 61 21.12 -2.92 3.56
CA ARG A 61 22.45 -3.53 3.53
C ARG A 61 23.54 -2.56 4.00
N ALA A 62 23.48 -1.30 3.58
CA ALA A 62 24.43 -0.27 4.00
C ALA A 62 24.29 0.07 5.49
N GLU A 63 23.05 0.14 6.01
CA GLU A 63 22.76 0.43 7.42
C GLU A 63 23.28 -0.68 8.35
N LEU A 64 23.09 -1.94 7.99
CA LEU A 64 23.52 -3.09 8.81
C LEU A 64 24.98 -3.52 8.56
N GLY A 65 25.56 -3.11 7.43
CA GLY A 65 26.93 -3.43 7.03
C GLY A 65 27.08 -4.70 6.19
N PRO A 66 28.28 -4.91 5.59
CA PRO A 66 28.54 -5.99 4.65
C PRO A 66 28.42 -7.39 5.28
N GLU A 67 28.78 -7.53 6.55
CA GLU A 67 28.75 -8.82 7.28
C GLU A 67 27.37 -9.19 7.84
N ALA A 68 26.36 -8.32 7.66
CA ALA A 68 25.02 -8.61 8.15
C ALA A 68 24.41 -9.82 7.44
N LYS A 69 23.65 -10.64 8.16
CA LYS A 69 22.94 -11.77 7.54
C LYS A 69 21.90 -11.25 6.55
N ALA A 70 21.79 -11.87 5.38
CA ALA A 70 20.79 -11.50 4.36
C ALA A 70 19.36 -11.45 4.92
N ALA A 71 19.01 -12.35 5.84
CA ALA A 71 17.72 -12.33 6.54
C ALA A 71 17.49 -11.02 7.31
N ALA A 72 18.48 -10.51 8.05
CA ALA A 72 18.35 -9.25 8.79
C ALA A 72 18.20 -8.04 7.86
N VAL A 73 18.90 -8.05 6.72
CA VAL A 73 18.77 -7.02 5.68
C VAL A 73 17.38 -7.06 5.05
N ALA A 74 16.88 -8.25 4.70
CA ALA A 74 15.53 -8.39 4.15
C ALA A 74 14.45 -7.94 5.16
N THR A 75 14.60 -8.28 6.45
CA THR A 75 13.71 -7.80 7.52
C THR A 75 13.73 -6.29 7.66
N LEU A 76 14.90 -5.66 7.68
CA LEU A 76 14.98 -4.20 7.75
C LEU A 76 14.39 -3.56 6.50
N ALA A 77 14.69 -4.07 5.30
CA ALA A 77 14.14 -3.56 4.06
C ALA A 77 12.61 -3.68 4.01
N PHE A 78 12.06 -4.78 4.54
CA PHE A 78 10.62 -4.96 4.71
C PHE A 78 10.01 -3.85 5.57
N ASP A 79 10.64 -3.53 6.71
CA ASP A 79 10.21 -2.44 7.60
C ASP A 79 10.31 -1.04 6.98
N ARG A 80 11.15 -0.86 5.95
CA ARG A 80 11.34 0.42 5.24
C ARG A 80 10.49 0.56 3.98
N LEU A 81 10.07 -0.55 3.35
CA LEU A 81 9.56 -0.51 1.99
C LEU A 81 8.24 0.28 1.85
N ALA A 82 7.30 0.10 2.78
CA ALA A 82 6.05 0.85 2.75
C ALA A 82 6.27 2.36 2.84
N VAL A 83 7.25 2.79 3.66
CA VAL A 83 7.68 4.19 3.74
C VAL A 83 8.32 4.63 2.43
N ALA A 84 9.19 3.82 1.83
CA ALA A 84 9.84 4.14 0.54
C ALA A 84 8.81 4.39 -0.58
N PHE A 85 7.77 3.55 -0.69
CA PHE A 85 6.65 3.80 -1.60
C PHE A 85 5.88 5.07 -1.21
N GLY A 86 5.58 5.25 0.08
CA GLY A 86 4.89 6.45 0.54
C GLY A 86 5.65 7.74 0.24
N LEU A 87 6.98 7.75 0.30
CA LEU A 87 7.80 8.91 -0.09
C LEU A 87 7.65 9.24 -1.58
N LYS A 88 7.59 8.23 -2.46
CA LYS A 88 7.34 8.43 -3.89
C LYS A 88 5.93 8.96 -4.14
N ILE A 89 4.93 8.43 -3.44
CA ILE A 89 3.54 8.91 -3.50
C ILE A 89 3.46 10.38 -3.07
N LEU A 90 4.08 10.74 -1.94
CA LEU A 90 4.06 12.08 -1.37
C LEU A 90 4.79 13.13 -2.23
N ALA A 91 5.66 12.70 -3.15
CA ALA A 91 6.27 13.60 -4.13
C ALA A 91 5.27 14.05 -5.23
N ILE A 92 4.15 13.34 -5.38
CA ILE A 92 3.13 13.60 -6.40
C ILE A 92 1.86 14.19 -5.77
N VAL A 93 1.33 13.54 -4.73
CA VAL A 93 0.07 13.99 -4.12
C VAL A 93 0.33 15.22 -3.24
N PRO A 94 -0.56 16.23 -3.25
CA PRO A 94 -0.39 17.42 -2.42
C PRO A 94 -0.80 17.20 -0.95
N GLY A 95 -1.67 16.23 -0.69
CA GLY A 95 -2.20 15.93 0.64
C GLY A 95 -1.42 14.83 1.33
N ARG A 96 -2.11 13.75 1.73
CA ARG A 96 -1.59 12.73 2.64
C ARG A 96 -1.38 11.37 1.98
N VAL A 97 -0.46 10.58 2.53
CA VAL A 97 -0.39 9.12 2.26
C VAL A 97 -0.82 8.35 3.49
N SER A 98 -1.61 7.30 3.31
CA SER A 98 -1.96 6.37 4.38
C SER A 98 -1.08 5.12 4.31
N THR A 99 -0.33 4.88 5.38
CA THR A 99 0.68 3.81 5.48
C THR A 99 0.30 2.87 6.61
N GLU A 100 0.22 1.58 6.31
CA GLU A 100 -0.38 0.58 7.21
C GLU A 100 0.63 -0.03 8.17
N VAL A 101 0.24 -0.12 9.44
CA VAL A 101 0.92 -0.91 10.48
C VAL A 101 0.84 -2.39 10.12
N ASP A 102 1.85 -3.16 10.52
CA ASP A 102 1.87 -4.60 10.32
C ASP A 102 0.59 -5.25 10.90
N ALA A 103 -0.20 -5.88 10.04
CA ALA A 103 -1.48 -6.49 10.42
C ALA A 103 -1.32 -7.60 11.47
N ARG A 104 -0.13 -8.20 11.65
CA ARG A 104 0.15 -9.17 12.71
C ARG A 104 0.06 -8.56 14.11
N LEU A 105 0.17 -7.24 14.23
CA LEU A 105 0.09 -6.49 15.48
C LEU A 105 -1.34 -6.05 15.82
N SER A 106 -2.34 -6.38 15.00
CA SER A 106 -3.71 -5.84 15.12
C SER A 106 -4.40 -6.10 16.47
N TYR A 107 -3.95 -7.07 17.26
CA TYR A 107 -4.48 -7.37 18.59
C TYR A 107 -3.47 -7.09 19.72
N ASP A 108 -2.46 -6.26 19.44
CA ASP A 108 -1.44 -5.82 20.40
C ASP A 108 -1.35 -4.29 20.37
N THR A 109 -1.95 -3.65 21.38
CA THR A 109 -2.00 -2.20 21.52
C THR A 109 -0.61 -1.58 21.55
N GLU A 110 0.29 -2.10 22.40
CA GLU A 110 1.62 -1.50 22.60
C GLU A 110 2.50 -1.67 21.35
N ALA A 111 2.49 -2.85 20.74
CA ALA A 111 3.25 -3.08 19.51
C ALA A 111 2.72 -2.23 18.34
N THR A 112 1.39 -2.01 18.27
CA THR A 112 0.79 -1.12 17.28
C THR A 112 1.24 0.33 17.48
N ILE A 113 1.25 0.81 18.73
CA ILE A 113 1.74 2.17 19.07
C ILE A 113 3.22 2.30 18.68
N GLU A 114 4.07 1.35 19.08
CA GLU A 114 5.50 1.37 18.76
C GLU A 114 5.74 1.41 17.25
N LYS A 115 5.02 0.57 16.49
CA LYS A 115 5.14 0.56 15.03
C LYS A 115 4.63 1.85 14.40
N GLY A 116 3.53 2.43 14.90
CA GLY A 116 3.03 3.74 14.46
C GLY A 116 4.05 4.86 14.64
N ARG A 117 4.65 4.96 15.84
CA ARG A 117 5.74 5.91 16.13
C ARG A 117 6.96 5.66 15.25
N SER A 118 7.34 4.39 15.05
CA SER A 118 8.45 4.00 14.18
C SER A 118 8.23 4.51 12.76
N LEU A 119 7.05 4.27 12.17
CA LEU A 119 6.71 4.71 10.80
C LEU A 119 6.80 6.23 10.65
N ILE A 120 6.22 7.00 11.57
CA ILE A 120 6.32 8.47 11.55
C ILE A 120 7.77 8.93 11.64
N ALA A 121 8.57 8.33 12.51
CA ALA A 121 9.99 8.68 12.63
C ALA A 121 10.77 8.45 11.32
N GLN A 122 10.40 7.43 10.53
CA GLN A 122 11.03 7.21 9.20
C GLN A 122 10.67 8.31 8.20
N TYR A 123 9.42 8.76 8.18
CA TYR A 123 8.99 9.87 7.33
C TYR A 123 9.68 11.18 7.75
N GLU A 124 9.72 11.48 9.04
CA GLU A 124 10.38 12.68 9.57
C GLU A 124 11.89 12.68 9.27
N ALA A 125 12.55 11.52 9.38
CA ALA A 125 13.95 11.37 8.99
C ALA A 125 14.19 11.61 7.49
N ALA A 126 13.19 11.36 6.65
CA ALA A 126 13.20 11.68 5.22
C ALA A 126 12.74 13.12 4.91
N GLY A 127 12.54 13.96 5.93
CA GLY A 127 12.14 15.37 5.78
C GLY A 127 10.65 15.58 5.51
N ILE A 128 9.81 14.56 5.71
CA ILE A 128 8.35 14.64 5.57
C ILE A 128 7.71 14.93 6.93
N SER A 129 6.87 15.97 6.99
CA SER A 129 6.06 16.26 8.19
C SER A 129 5.02 15.17 8.44
N ARG A 130 4.83 14.79 9.72
CA ARG A 130 3.79 13.84 10.14
C ARG A 130 2.38 14.23 9.70
N GLU A 131 2.09 15.53 9.49
CA GLU A 131 0.82 16.04 8.96
C GLU A 131 0.47 15.50 7.57
N ARG A 132 1.48 15.04 6.83
CA ARG A 132 1.34 14.45 5.49
C ARG A 132 1.15 12.93 5.52
N VAL A 133 1.04 12.31 6.69
CA VAL A 133 0.98 10.86 6.85
C VAL A 133 -0.22 10.50 7.73
N LEU A 134 -0.95 9.46 7.32
CA LEU A 134 -1.93 8.78 8.16
C LEU A 134 -1.42 7.37 8.51
N ILE A 135 -1.25 7.08 9.79
CA ILE A 135 -0.93 5.73 10.25
C ILE A 135 -2.18 4.88 10.20
N LYS A 136 -2.18 3.89 9.33
CA LYS A 136 -3.34 3.05 9.07
C LYS A 136 -3.31 1.80 9.96
N ILE A 137 -4.39 1.58 10.69
CA ILE A 137 -4.48 0.56 11.76
C ILE A 137 -5.79 -0.21 11.60
N ALA A 138 -5.78 -1.52 11.86
CA ALA A 138 -7.01 -2.33 11.84
C ALA A 138 -7.97 -1.89 12.97
N SER A 139 -9.27 -1.84 12.68
CA SER A 139 -10.32 -1.39 13.61
C SER A 139 -10.73 -2.47 14.63
N THR A 140 -9.75 -3.13 15.24
CA THR A 140 -9.92 -3.96 16.44
C THR A 140 -10.05 -3.06 17.67
N TRP A 141 -10.45 -3.59 18.83
CA TRP A 141 -10.49 -2.79 20.05
C TRP A 141 -9.09 -2.25 20.40
N GLU A 142 -8.08 -3.12 20.35
CA GLU A 142 -6.68 -2.82 20.60
C GLU A 142 -6.13 -1.78 19.62
N GLY A 143 -6.44 -1.93 18.32
CA GLY A 143 -6.03 -0.99 17.29
C GLY A 143 -6.67 0.40 17.47
N ILE A 144 -7.93 0.45 17.92
CA ILE A 144 -8.62 1.72 18.21
C ILE A 144 -7.99 2.41 19.44
N ARG A 145 -7.67 1.65 20.50
CA ARG A 145 -6.98 2.21 21.68
C ARG A 145 -5.56 2.67 21.35
N ALA A 146 -4.85 1.94 20.49
CA ALA A 146 -3.54 2.37 19.99
C ALA A 146 -3.65 3.69 19.21
N ALA A 147 -4.66 3.82 18.35
CA ALA A 147 -4.89 5.03 17.59
C ALA A 147 -5.25 6.24 18.45
N GLU A 148 -6.04 6.06 19.52
CA GLU A 148 -6.35 7.13 20.49
C GLU A 148 -5.07 7.75 21.06
N ILE A 149 -4.13 6.91 21.52
CA ILE A 149 -2.85 7.36 22.07
C ILE A 149 -1.98 8.04 21.00
N LEU A 150 -1.96 7.51 19.78
CA LEU A 150 -1.21 8.11 18.68
C LEU A 150 -1.78 9.49 18.28
N GLU A 151 -3.10 9.65 18.26
CA GLU A 151 -3.75 10.94 17.96
C GLU A 151 -3.47 11.99 19.03
N ASP A 152 -3.47 11.60 20.31
CA ASP A 152 -3.05 12.46 21.43
C ASP A 152 -1.58 12.92 21.30
N GLU A 153 -0.74 12.14 20.60
CA GLU A 153 0.64 12.48 20.25
C GLU A 153 0.80 13.28 18.94
N GLY A 154 -0.32 13.65 18.31
CA GLY A 154 -0.34 14.31 17.00
C GLY A 154 0.07 13.40 15.84
N ILE A 155 -0.07 12.09 15.99
CA ILE A 155 0.12 11.10 14.93
C ILE A 155 -1.26 10.71 14.39
N HIS A 156 -1.63 11.32 13.26
CA HIS A 156 -2.94 11.12 12.66
C HIS A 156 -3.13 9.71 12.12
N CYS A 157 -4.29 9.11 12.42
CA CYS A 157 -4.60 7.72 12.15
C CYS A 157 -5.73 7.55 11.12
N ASN A 158 -5.67 6.43 10.40
CA ASN A 158 -6.71 5.93 9.51
C ASN A 158 -7.14 4.52 9.93
N LEU A 159 -8.33 4.37 10.49
CA LEU A 159 -8.78 3.07 10.99
C LEU A 159 -9.46 2.28 9.87
N THR A 160 -8.85 1.17 9.48
CA THR A 160 -9.25 0.31 8.36
C THR A 160 -9.82 -1.04 8.81
N LEU A 161 -10.22 -1.91 7.88
CA LEU A 161 -10.92 -3.16 8.22
C LEU A 161 -12.16 -2.92 9.09
N LEU A 162 -12.89 -1.85 8.76
CA LEU A 162 -14.09 -1.44 9.46
C LEU A 162 -15.31 -1.95 8.69
N PHE A 163 -16.09 -2.80 9.35
CA PHE A 163 -17.24 -3.49 8.79
C PHE A 163 -18.54 -3.18 9.54
N GLY A 164 -18.47 -2.89 10.85
CA GLY A 164 -19.62 -2.64 11.70
C GLY A 164 -19.69 -1.23 12.29
N VAL A 165 -20.90 -0.79 12.64
CA VAL A 165 -21.16 0.53 13.25
C VAL A 165 -20.48 0.67 14.62
N HIS A 166 -20.38 -0.41 15.40
CA HIS A 166 -19.68 -0.39 16.70
C HIS A 166 -18.19 -0.05 16.56
N GLN A 167 -17.54 -0.51 15.47
CA GLN A 167 -16.16 -0.11 15.16
C GLN A 167 -16.08 1.39 14.86
N ALA A 168 -16.99 1.91 14.04
CA ALA A 168 -17.04 3.34 13.74
C ALA A 168 -17.27 4.19 15.00
N ILE A 169 -18.27 3.86 15.83
CA ILE A 169 -18.55 4.64 17.05
C ILE A 169 -17.33 4.65 17.98
N ALA A 170 -16.69 3.49 18.21
CA ALA A 170 -15.47 3.43 19.02
C ALA A 170 -14.33 4.28 18.45
N CYS A 171 -14.14 4.29 17.13
CA CYS A 171 -13.19 5.18 16.45
C CYS A 171 -13.52 6.66 16.66
N ALA A 172 -14.78 7.04 16.55
CA ALA A 172 -15.23 8.42 16.72
C ALA A 172 -15.04 8.91 18.16
N GLU A 173 -15.31 8.05 19.15
CA GLU A 173 -15.09 8.34 20.57
C GLU A 173 -13.61 8.38 20.93
N ALA A 174 -12.77 7.60 20.25
CA ALA A 174 -11.30 7.67 20.33
C ALA A 174 -10.69 8.90 19.64
N GLY A 175 -11.49 9.75 19.01
CA GLY A 175 -11.00 10.99 18.39
C GLY A 175 -10.13 10.78 17.15
N VAL A 176 -10.21 9.62 16.47
CA VAL A 176 -9.34 9.35 15.32
C VAL A 176 -9.65 10.29 14.16
N THR A 177 -8.64 10.64 13.38
CA THR A 177 -8.72 11.59 12.28
C THR A 177 -9.64 11.06 11.17
N LEU A 178 -9.51 9.78 10.82
CA LEU A 178 -10.17 9.20 9.66
C LEU A 178 -10.48 7.71 9.86
N ILE A 179 -11.60 7.25 9.32
CA ILE A 179 -11.96 5.83 9.23
C ILE A 179 -12.16 5.40 7.76
N SER A 180 -11.88 4.13 7.47
CA SER A 180 -12.04 3.51 6.15
C SER A 180 -12.98 2.29 6.20
N PRO A 181 -14.32 2.50 6.21
CA PRO A 181 -15.29 1.40 6.10
C PRO A 181 -15.25 0.72 4.73
N PHE A 182 -15.28 -0.62 4.72
CA PHE A 182 -15.06 -1.43 3.52
C PHE A 182 -16.39 -1.86 2.87
N VAL A 183 -16.84 -1.10 1.88
CA VAL A 183 -18.12 -1.28 1.18
C VAL A 183 -18.19 -2.63 0.48
N GLY A 184 -17.31 -2.86 -0.51
CA GLY A 184 -17.42 -4.04 -1.36
C GLY A 184 -17.12 -5.35 -0.65
N ARG A 185 -16.36 -5.35 0.46
CA ARG A 185 -16.16 -6.59 1.26
C ARG A 185 -17.40 -6.95 2.07
N ILE A 186 -18.20 -5.97 2.51
CA ILE A 186 -19.52 -6.22 3.10
C ILE A 186 -20.43 -6.83 2.05
N LEU A 187 -20.48 -6.24 0.85
CA LEU A 187 -21.23 -6.79 -0.29
C LEU A 187 -20.83 -8.25 -0.56
N ASP A 188 -19.54 -8.55 -0.70
CA ASP A 188 -19.04 -9.90 -0.97
C ASP A 188 -19.54 -10.93 0.06
N TRP A 189 -19.57 -10.55 1.34
CA TRP A 189 -20.07 -11.43 2.41
C TRP A 189 -21.56 -11.72 2.24
N TYR A 190 -22.38 -10.69 2.06
CA TYR A 190 -23.84 -10.83 1.93
C TYR A 190 -24.24 -11.56 0.65
N LYS A 191 -23.56 -11.32 -0.48
CA LYS A 191 -23.79 -12.09 -1.71
C LYS A 191 -23.51 -13.57 -1.51
N LYS A 192 -22.42 -13.91 -0.81
CA LYS A 192 -22.08 -15.30 -0.48
C LYS A 192 -23.12 -15.95 0.44
N GLU A 193 -23.59 -15.22 1.46
CA GLU A 193 -24.52 -15.77 2.46
C GLU A 193 -25.96 -15.91 1.93
N THR A 194 -26.41 -14.94 1.14
CA THR A 194 -27.81 -14.86 0.70
C THR A 194 -28.03 -15.39 -0.73
N GLY A 195 -26.99 -15.44 -1.56
CA GLY A 195 -27.08 -15.73 -2.99
C GLY A 195 -27.77 -14.64 -3.82
N ARG A 196 -28.04 -13.47 -3.22
CA ARG A 196 -28.73 -12.35 -3.87
C ARG A 196 -27.76 -11.39 -4.56
N ASP A 197 -28.18 -10.82 -5.68
CA ASP A 197 -27.60 -9.61 -6.26
C ASP A 197 -28.28 -8.35 -5.68
N TYR A 198 -27.48 -7.32 -5.45
CA TYR A 198 -27.92 -6.07 -4.83
C TYR A 198 -27.78 -4.93 -5.84
N GLU A 199 -28.83 -4.15 -5.99
CA GLU A 199 -28.73 -2.85 -6.66
C GLU A 199 -27.87 -1.91 -5.80
N PRO A 200 -27.19 -0.91 -6.40
CA PRO A 200 -26.27 -0.03 -5.65
C PRO A 200 -26.89 0.63 -4.40
N HIS A 201 -28.18 1.00 -4.46
CA HIS A 201 -28.89 1.63 -3.34
C HIS A 201 -29.34 0.64 -2.25
N GLU A 202 -29.33 -0.66 -2.54
CA GLU A 202 -29.63 -1.75 -1.60
C GLU A 202 -28.35 -2.45 -1.11
N ASP A 203 -27.19 -2.04 -1.61
CA ASP A 203 -25.90 -2.61 -1.27
C ASP A 203 -25.65 -2.49 0.25
N PRO A 204 -25.45 -3.60 0.97
CA PRO A 204 -25.30 -3.58 2.43
C PRO A 204 -24.05 -2.81 2.89
N GLY A 205 -23.01 -2.73 2.06
CA GLY A 205 -21.83 -1.90 2.30
C GLY A 205 -22.13 -0.41 2.15
N VAL A 206 -22.88 -0.02 1.11
CA VAL A 206 -23.35 1.37 0.92
C VAL A 206 -24.25 1.80 2.07
N VAL A 207 -25.18 0.93 2.47
CA VAL A 207 -26.04 1.17 3.64
C VAL A 207 -25.20 1.37 4.89
N SER A 208 -24.21 0.50 5.14
CA SER A 208 -23.31 0.60 6.29
C SER A 208 -22.58 1.96 6.35
N VAL A 209 -21.95 2.38 5.25
CA VAL A 209 -21.23 3.68 5.20
C VAL A 209 -22.19 4.86 5.36
N THR A 210 -23.36 4.80 4.72
CA THR A 210 -24.41 5.82 4.88
C THR A 210 -24.85 5.95 6.34
N THR A 211 -25.08 4.83 7.03
CA THR A 211 -25.43 4.83 8.46
C THR A 211 -24.31 5.44 9.31
N ILE A 212 -23.06 5.07 9.08
CA ILE A 212 -21.90 5.60 9.80
C ILE A 212 -21.76 7.11 9.59
N TYR A 213 -21.79 7.55 8.33
CA TYR A 213 -21.71 8.98 7.97
C TYR A 213 -22.80 9.78 8.68
N ASN A 214 -24.04 9.31 8.60
CA ASN A 214 -25.18 9.98 9.22
C ASN A 214 -25.04 10.05 10.75
N TYR A 215 -24.60 8.97 11.40
CA TYR A 215 -24.31 8.96 12.83
C TYR A 215 -23.26 10.01 13.20
N TYR A 216 -22.16 10.06 12.44
CA TYR A 216 -21.07 10.99 12.69
C TYR A 216 -21.52 12.45 12.59
N LYS A 217 -22.22 12.80 11.51
CA LYS A 217 -22.71 14.17 11.29
C LYS A 217 -23.80 14.55 12.29
N LYS A 218 -24.68 13.60 12.65
CA LYS A 218 -25.73 13.81 13.65
C LYS A 218 -25.18 14.24 15.02
N PHE A 219 -24.09 13.62 15.46
CA PHE A 219 -23.48 13.88 16.76
C PHE A 219 -22.27 14.80 16.73
N GLY A 220 -21.93 15.36 15.56
CA GLY A 220 -20.84 16.33 15.40
C GLY A 220 -19.44 15.75 15.59
N TYR A 221 -19.26 14.44 15.34
CA TYR A 221 -17.93 13.82 15.38
C TYR A 221 -17.04 14.38 14.26
N GLN A 222 -15.78 14.68 14.60
CA GLN A 222 -14.81 15.28 13.67
C GLN A 222 -14.09 14.25 12.80
N THR A 223 -14.12 12.98 13.20
CA THR A 223 -13.58 11.86 12.42
C THR A 223 -14.17 11.84 11.02
N GLN A 224 -13.31 11.79 10.01
CA GLN A 224 -13.70 11.77 8.61
C GLN A 224 -14.07 10.35 8.16
N VAL A 225 -15.13 10.21 7.36
CA VAL A 225 -15.52 8.93 6.76
C VAL A 225 -14.97 8.81 5.36
N MET A 226 -14.08 7.83 5.13
CA MET A 226 -13.54 7.49 3.83
C MET A 226 -14.05 6.13 3.35
N GLY A 227 -15.13 6.11 2.56
CA GLY A 227 -15.59 4.85 1.95
C GLY A 227 -14.47 4.19 1.14
N ALA A 228 -14.33 2.87 1.27
CA ALA A 228 -13.22 2.11 0.69
C ALA A 228 -13.65 0.73 0.15
N SER A 229 -12.72 0.07 -0.55
CA SER A 229 -12.88 -1.29 -1.07
C SER A 229 -14.07 -1.47 -2.02
N PHE A 230 -14.28 -0.54 -2.95
CA PHE A 230 -15.39 -0.60 -3.90
C PHE A 230 -15.26 -1.76 -4.92
N ARG A 231 -16.38 -2.30 -5.41
CA ARG A 231 -16.42 -3.29 -6.52
C ARG A 231 -16.85 -2.68 -7.85
N ASN A 232 -17.63 -1.60 -7.81
CA ASN A 232 -18.21 -0.97 -8.99
C ASN A 232 -18.46 0.54 -8.75
N ILE A 233 -18.68 1.31 -9.82
CA ILE A 233 -18.93 2.75 -9.70
C ILE A 233 -20.30 3.09 -9.09
N GLY A 234 -21.27 2.16 -9.08
CA GLY A 234 -22.58 2.37 -8.48
C GLY A 234 -22.48 2.61 -6.97
N GLU A 235 -21.63 1.84 -6.27
CA GLU A 235 -21.35 2.05 -4.85
C GLU A 235 -20.79 3.46 -4.57
N ILE A 236 -19.95 3.97 -5.47
CA ILE A 236 -19.33 5.29 -5.37
C ILE A 236 -20.37 6.40 -5.61
N VAL A 237 -21.22 6.21 -6.62
CA VAL A 237 -22.33 7.12 -6.95
C VAL A 237 -23.31 7.23 -5.78
N GLU A 238 -23.65 6.12 -5.12
CA GLU A 238 -24.55 6.14 -3.97
C GLU A 238 -23.91 6.74 -2.70
N LEU A 239 -22.59 6.89 -2.66
CA LEU A 239 -21.86 7.53 -1.55
C LEU A 239 -21.33 8.93 -1.91
N ALA A 240 -21.80 9.52 -3.01
CA ALA A 240 -21.45 10.89 -3.39
C ALA A 240 -21.87 11.90 -2.30
N GLY A 241 -20.91 12.68 -1.82
CA GLY A 241 -21.06 13.58 -0.67
C GLY A 241 -20.45 13.07 0.64
N CYS A 242 -19.95 11.82 0.66
CA CYS A 242 -19.08 11.33 1.74
C CYS A 242 -17.84 12.23 1.88
N ASP A 243 -17.21 12.26 3.05
CA ASP A 243 -16.07 13.15 3.29
C ASP A 243 -14.92 12.83 2.31
N LEU A 244 -14.55 11.55 2.23
CA LEU A 244 -13.57 11.02 1.29
C LEU A 244 -14.07 9.71 0.69
N LEU A 245 -13.53 9.34 -0.48
CA LEU A 245 -13.63 7.99 -1.02
C LEU A 245 -12.27 7.58 -1.57
N THR A 246 -11.76 6.43 -1.14
CA THR A 246 -10.52 5.86 -1.69
C THR A 246 -10.83 4.82 -2.76
N ILE A 247 -10.42 5.12 -3.99
CA ILE A 247 -10.93 4.48 -5.21
C ILE A 247 -9.77 3.90 -6.00
N SER A 248 -9.92 2.64 -6.43
CA SER A 248 -8.90 1.98 -7.27
C SER A 248 -8.77 2.66 -8.65
N PRO A 249 -7.58 2.63 -9.28
CA PRO A 249 -7.36 3.22 -10.62
C PRO A 249 -8.39 2.79 -11.67
N LYS A 250 -8.77 1.51 -11.66
CA LYS A 250 -9.78 0.97 -12.58
C LYS A 250 -11.15 1.66 -12.44
N LEU A 251 -11.58 1.94 -11.22
CA LEU A 251 -12.87 2.60 -10.98
C LEU A 251 -12.77 4.12 -11.21
N LEU A 252 -11.61 4.73 -10.95
CA LEU A 252 -11.34 6.12 -11.34
C LEU A 252 -11.46 6.30 -12.86
N GLU A 253 -10.89 5.39 -13.64
CA GLU A 253 -11.01 5.38 -15.11
C GLU A 253 -12.47 5.28 -15.56
N GLN A 254 -13.26 4.39 -14.95
CA GLN A 254 -14.68 4.24 -15.25
C GLN A 254 -15.50 5.50 -14.92
N LEU A 255 -15.24 6.13 -13.77
CA LEU A 255 -15.89 7.39 -13.39
C LEU A 255 -15.51 8.54 -14.35
N GLN A 256 -14.25 8.58 -14.80
CA GLN A 256 -13.78 9.58 -15.75
C GLN A 256 -14.39 9.39 -17.15
N ALA A 257 -14.64 8.14 -17.54
CA ALA A 257 -15.21 7.79 -18.85
C ALA A 257 -16.75 7.86 -18.89
N THR A 258 -17.43 8.11 -17.76
CA THR A 258 -18.89 8.11 -17.68
C THR A 258 -19.45 9.52 -17.59
N ASP A 259 -20.19 9.92 -18.64
CA ASP A 259 -20.95 11.17 -18.67
C ASP A 259 -22.39 10.92 -18.19
N ALA A 260 -22.65 11.19 -16.91
CA ALA A 260 -23.98 11.11 -16.29
C ALA A 260 -24.12 12.18 -15.20
N GLU A 261 -25.35 12.48 -14.79
CA GLU A 261 -25.60 13.36 -13.63
C GLU A 261 -25.26 12.64 -12.33
N LEU A 262 -24.43 13.26 -11.48
CA LEU A 262 -24.11 12.76 -10.14
C LEU A 262 -24.93 13.52 -9.09
N VAL A 263 -25.86 12.81 -8.45
CA VAL A 263 -26.67 13.36 -7.36
C VAL A 263 -25.92 13.21 -6.04
N ARG A 264 -25.80 14.29 -5.26
CA ARG A 264 -25.30 14.22 -3.88
C ARG A 264 -26.26 13.40 -3.02
N LYS A 265 -25.80 12.30 -2.44
CA LYS A 265 -26.57 11.39 -1.58
C LYS A 265 -26.33 11.61 -0.09
N LEU A 266 -25.10 12.00 0.26
CA LEU A 266 -24.70 12.26 1.65
C LEU A 266 -24.51 13.76 1.87
N ASP A 267 -25.23 14.29 2.86
CA ASP A 267 -25.27 15.72 3.17
C ASP A 267 -25.26 15.92 4.71
N PRO A 268 -24.29 16.69 5.26
CA PRO A 268 -24.21 16.93 6.70
C PRO A 268 -25.44 17.60 7.30
N ASP A 269 -26.08 18.53 6.58
CA ASP A 269 -27.24 19.28 7.07
C ASP A 269 -28.47 18.36 7.17
N GLN A 270 -28.63 17.45 6.20
CA GLN A 270 -29.66 16.42 6.26
C GLN A 270 -29.41 15.44 7.40
N ALA A 271 -28.17 14.98 7.56
CA ALA A 271 -27.80 14.05 8.61
C ALA A 271 -28.01 14.62 10.03
N ALA A 272 -27.75 15.92 10.22
CA ALA A 272 -27.99 16.61 11.50
C ALA A 272 -29.47 16.54 11.96
N GLY A 273 -30.40 16.49 11.01
CA GLY A 273 -31.84 16.42 11.27
C GLY A 273 -32.38 15.02 11.61
N LEU A 274 -31.60 13.96 11.43
CA LEU A 274 -32.08 12.57 11.61
C LEU A 274 -32.35 12.22 13.07
N GLU A 275 -33.34 11.36 13.34
CA GLU A 275 -33.55 10.79 14.67
C GLU A 275 -32.70 9.52 14.83
N ILE A 276 -31.58 9.63 15.54
CA ILE A 276 -30.63 8.54 15.79
C ILE A 276 -30.38 8.48 17.30
N GLU A 277 -30.47 7.29 17.88
CA GLU A 277 -30.11 7.05 19.29
C GLU A 277 -28.58 7.01 19.43
N LYS A 278 -28.04 7.76 20.40
CA LYS A 278 -26.62 7.72 20.72
C LYS A 278 -26.31 6.44 21.47
N ILE A 279 -25.22 5.77 21.08
CA ILE A 279 -24.73 4.56 21.74
C ILE A 279 -23.37 4.90 22.34
N ASP A 280 -23.21 4.72 23.64
CA ASP A 280 -21.91 4.81 24.31
C ASP A 280 -21.12 3.51 24.07
N MET A 281 -19.84 3.60 23.69
CA MET A 281 -19.05 2.45 23.25
C MET A 281 -17.87 2.14 24.18
N ASP A 282 -18.16 1.46 25.29
CA ASP A 282 -17.13 0.83 26.11
C ASP A 282 -16.68 -0.53 25.53
N GLN A 283 -15.63 -1.10 26.11
CA GLN A 283 -15.07 -2.38 25.66
C GLN A 283 -16.11 -3.50 25.67
N ALA A 284 -16.88 -3.61 26.75
CA ALA A 284 -17.88 -4.67 26.90
C ALA A 284 -18.99 -4.55 25.83
N THR A 285 -19.42 -3.33 25.53
CA THR A 285 -20.42 -3.05 24.48
C THR A 285 -19.84 -3.33 23.10
N PHE A 286 -18.59 -2.94 22.85
CA PHE A 286 -17.89 -3.22 21.60
C PHE A 286 -17.78 -4.72 21.34
N GLU A 287 -17.25 -5.48 22.31
CA GLU A 287 -17.05 -6.92 22.21
C GLU A 287 -18.37 -7.66 21.98
N LYS A 288 -19.41 -7.29 22.73
CA LYS A 288 -20.75 -7.86 22.58
C LYS A 288 -21.30 -7.61 21.17
N ARG A 289 -21.30 -6.35 20.71
CA ARG A 289 -21.83 -5.99 19.38
C ARG A 289 -21.02 -6.64 18.27
N HIS A 290 -19.70 -6.74 18.41
CA HIS A 290 -18.86 -7.38 17.42
C HIS A 290 -19.10 -8.89 17.33
N ALA A 291 -19.33 -9.55 18.47
CA ALA A 291 -19.69 -10.98 18.50
C ALA A 291 -21.09 -11.25 17.92
N GLU A 292 -22.04 -10.32 18.10
CA GLU A 292 -23.39 -10.41 17.53
C GLU A 292 -23.42 -10.12 16.01
N ASP A 293 -22.50 -9.29 15.51
CA ASP A 293 -22.33 -9.02 14.08
C ASP A 293 -21.37 -10.04 13.43
N ARG A 294 -21.96 -11.16 13.00
CA ARG A 294 -21.21 -12.25 12.33
C ARG A 294 -20.47 -11.76 11.07
N MET A 295 -21.05 -10.83 10.31
CA MET A 295 -20.42 -10.31 9.11
C MET A 295 -19.16 -9.52 9.47
N ALA A 296 -19.28 -8.59 10.43
CA ALA A 296 -18.15 -7.76 10.82
C ALA A 296 -17.02 -8.58 11.45
N SER A 297 -17.33 -9.55 12.30
CA SER A 297 -16.33 -10.42 12.94
C SER A 297 -15.59 -11.31 11.93
N GLU A 298 -16.32 -12.00 11.04
CA GLU A 298 -15.68 -12.83 10.01
C GLU A 298 -14.84 -12.00 9.03
N LYS A 299 -15.33 -10.83 8.59
CA LYS A 299 -14.59 -9.99 7.64
C LYS A 299 -13.39 -9.28 8.25
N LEU A 300 -13.42 -8.94 9.53
CA LEU A 300 -12.24 -8.44 10.24
C LEU A 300 -11.14 -9.51 10.30
N ASP A 301 -11.48 -10.71 10.76
CA ASP A 301 -10.54 -11.84 10.85
C ASP A 301 -9.98 -12.23 9.47
N GLU A 302 -10.84 -12.34 8.44
CA GLU A 302 -10.43 -12.59 7.06
C GLU A 302 -9.49 -11.49 6.55
N GLY A 303 -9.80 -10.23 6.86
CA GLY A 303 -9.02 -9.08 6.44
C GLY A 303 -7.61 -9.05 7.03
N ILE A 304 -7.50 -9.27 8.33
CA ILE A 304 -6.21 -9.34 9.05
C ILE A 304 -5.38 -10.48 8.47
N LYS A 305 -5.96 -11.69 8.34
CA LYS A 305 -5.27 -12.85 7.73
C LYS A 305 -4.79 -12.55 6.31
N GLY A 306 -5.64 -11.93 5.49
CA GLY A 306 -5.30 -11.54 4.11
C GLY A 306 -4.10 -10.59 4.05
N PHE A 307 -4.07 -9.57 4.92
CA PHE A 307 -2.94 -8.65 5.00
C PHE A 307 -1.69 -9.30 5.58
N THR A 308 -1.80 -10.15 6.60
CA THR A 308 -0.67 -10.96 7.09
C THR A 308 -0.06 -11.82 5.98
N ASN A 309 -0.88 -12.48 5.17
CA ASN A 309 -0.39 -13.30 4.05
C ASN A 309 0.33 -12.45 2.99
N ALA A 310 -0.15 -11.23 2.71
CA ALA A 310 0.54 -10.31 1.81
C ALA A 310 1.92 -9.90 2.36
N LEU A 311 2.01 -9.60 3.66
CA LEU A 311 3.29 -9.29 4.32
C LEU A 311 4.28 -10.45 4.24
N VAL A 312 3.85 -11.69 4.49
CA VAL A 312 4.70 -12.89 4.35
C VAL A 312 5.18 -13.07 2.91
N ALA A 313 4.31 -12.82 1.92
CA ALA A 313 4.70 -12.87 0.52
C ALA A 313 5.73 -11.79 0.16
N LEU A 314 5.60 -10.59 0.74
CA LEU A 314 6.55 -9.50 0.57
C LEU A 314 7.92 -9.80 1.20
N GLU A 315 7.95 -10.34 2.42
CA GLU A 315 9.19 -10.79 3.08
C GLU A 315 9.96 -11.78 2.19
N LYS A 316 9.25 -12.76 1.61
CA LYS A 316 9.84 -13.73 0.69
C LYS A 316 10.35 -13.05 -0.59
N LEU A 317 9.57 -12.15 -1.18
CA LEU A 317 9.97 -11.41 -2.38
C LEU A 317 11.26 -10.63 -2.16
N LEU A 318 11.38 -9.95 -1.01
CA LEU A 318 12.55 -9.16 -0.66
C LEU A 318 13.78 -10.04 -0.43
N ALA A 319 13.62 -11.18 0.25
CA ALA A 319 14.69 -12.15 0.42
C ALA A 319 15.18 -12.70 -0.93
N ASP A 320 14.26 -13.09 -1.81
CA ASP A 320 14.57 -13.60 -3.15
C ASP A 320 15.23 -12.53 -4.03
N ARG A 321 14.78 -11.27 -3.94
CA ARG A 321 15.37 -10.16 -4.70
C ARG A 321 16.76 -9.81 -4.20
N LEU A 322 16.98 -9.78 -2.88
CA LEU A 322 18.29 -9.55 -2.27
C LEU A 322 19.31 -10.60 -2.74
N ALA A 323 18.93 -11.88 -2.72
CA ALA A 323 19.81 -12.96 -3.17
C ALA A 323 20.22 -12.79 -4.65
N ARG A 324 19.31 -12.32 -5.51
CA ARG A 324 19.64 -12.01 -6.92
C ARG A 324 20.59 -10.83 -7.03
N LEU A 325 20.32 -9.73 -6.32
CA LEU A 325 21.19 -8.55 -6.34
C LEU A 325 22.62 -8.88 -5.87
N GLU A 326 22.74 -9.66 -4.80
CA GLU A 326 24.05 -10.07 -4.27
C GLU A 326 24.75 -11.07 -5.19
N GLY A 327 24.01 -11.98 -5.83
CA GLY A 327 24.53 -12.88 -6.84
C GLY A 327 25.03 -12.16 -8.10
N GLU A 328 24.27 -11.17 -8.58
CA GLU A 328 24.65 -10.30 -9.70
C GLU A 328 25.92 -9.49 -9.36
N VAL A 329 26.03 -8.96 -8.14
CA VAL A 329 27.23 -8.25 -7.68
C VAL A 329 28.43 -9.19 -7.60
N ALA A 330 28.28 -10.38 -7.02
CA ALA A 330 29.37 -11.35 -6.93
C ALA A 330 29.84 -11.82 -8.30
N LEU A 331 28.91 -12.05 -9.23
CA LEU A 331 29.21 -12.42 -10.61
C LEU A 331 29.94 -11.29 -11.35
N ASN A 332 29.48 -10.04 -11.21
CA ASN A 332 30.14 -8.88 -11.81
C ASN A 332 31.55 -8.66 -11.23
N GLN A 333 31.75 -8.85 -9.92
CA GLN A 333 33.08 -8.77 -9.31
C GLN A 333 34.02 -9.88 -9.81
N ALA A 334 33.49 -11.09 -10.00
CA ALA A 334 34.26 -12.19 -10.59
C ALA A 334 34.65 -11.86 -12.04
N PHE A 335 33.74 -11.31 -12.84
CA PHE A 335 34.04 -10.87 -14.20
C PHE A 335 35.05 -9.74 -14.25
N GLU A 336 34.93 -8.71 -13.41
CA GLU A 336 35.92 -7.63 -13.28
C GLU A 336 37.30 -8.13 -12.82
N SER A 337 37.34 -9.18 -11.98
CA SER A 337 38.61 -9.80 -11.58
C SER A 337 39.22 -10.63 -12.70
N ILE A 338 38.40 -11.40 -13.43
CA ILE A 338 38.82 -12.16 -14.60
C ILE A 338 39.34 -11.18 -15.66
N PHE A 339 38.55 -10.15 -15.99
CA PHE A 339 38.88 -9.13 -16.96
C PHE A 339 40.25 -8.51 -16.68
N ARG A 340 40.47 -7.99 -15.47
CA ARG A 340 41.77 -7.45 -15.04
C ARG A 340 42.93 -8.44 -15.01
N THR A 341 42.64 -9.74 -15.01
CA THR A 341 43.67 -10.78 -15.09
C THR A 341 44.12 -11.00 -16.54
N PHE A 342 43.21 -10.82 -17.49
CA PHE A 342 43.46 -11.01 -18.92
C PHE A 342 43.90 -9.72 -19.62
N ASP A 343 43.39 -8.55 -19.22
CA ASP A 343 43.84 -7.24 -19.70
C ASP A 343 45.25 -6.95 -19.14
N LEU A 344 46.29 -7.35 -19.88
CA LEU A 344 47.68 -7.37 -19.41
C LEU A 344 48.33 -5.99 -19.51
N ASP A 345 47.91 -5.16 -20.47
CA ASP A 345 48.44 -3.81 -20.66
C ASP A 345 47.57 -2.71 -20.04
N GLY A 346 46.34 -3.03 -19.63
CA GLY A 346 45.41 -2.12 -18.95
C GLY A 346 44.73 -1.14 -19.90
N ASP A 347 44.64 -1.45 -21.20
CA ASP A 347 44.00 -0.59 -22.20
C ASP A 347 42.46 -0.65 -22.16
N GLY A 348 41.89 -1.54 -21.36
CA GLY A 348 40.45 -1.73 -21.21
C GLY A 348 39.85 -2.73 -22.19
N PHE A 349 40.67 -3.53 -22.87
CA PHE A 349 40.27 -4.61 -23.75
C PHE A 349 41.09 -5.88 -23.48
N ILE A 350 40.51 -7.06 -23.74
CA ILE A 350 41.28 -8.30 -23.84
C ILE A 350 41.45 -8.61 -25.32
N THR A 351 42.68 -8.51 -25.79
CA THR A 351 43.05 -8.91 -27.15
C THR A 351 43.19 -10.43 -27.29
N ARG A 352 43.23 -10.91 -28.53
CA ARG A 352 43.45 -12.34 -28.81
C ARG A 352 44.82 -12.82 -28.29
N GLU A 353 45.82 -11.94 -28.29
CA GLU A 353 47.14 -12.21 -27.75
C GLU A 353 47.14 -12.36 -26.22
N GLU A 354 46.25 -11.67 -25.53
CA GLU A 354 46.09 -11.70 -24.08
C GLU A 354 45.20 -12.86 -23.59
N TRP A 355 44.29 -13.33 -24.45
CA TRP A 355 43.37 -14.40 -24.13
C TRP A 355 44.06 -15.76 -23.95
N MET A 356 44.04 -16.29 -22.73
CA MET A 356 44.61 -17.61 -22.40
C MET A 356 43.64 -18.79 -22.60
N GLY A 357 42.40 -18.56 -23.07
CA GLY A 357 41.43 -19.60 -23.37
C GLY A 357 41.58 -20.14 -24.80
N THR A 358 40.63 -20.97 -25.25
CA THR A 358 40.59 -21.39 -26.66
C THR A 358 40.02 -20.28 -27.55
N ASP A 359 40.49 -20.21 -28.80
CA ASP A 359 39.96 -19.30 -29.82
C ASP A 359 38.44 -19.37 -29.96
N ALA A 360 37.86 -20.58 -29.90
CA ALA A 360 36.42 -20.78 -30.00
C ALA A 360 35.62 -20.10 -28.87
N VAL A 361 36.22 -19.91 -27.69
CA VAL A 361 35.59 -19.20 -26.58
C VAL A 361 35.77 -17.70 -26.74
N PHE A 362 36.93 -17.24 -27.24
CA PHE A 362 37.13 -15.84 -27.59
C PHE A 362 36.07 -15.38 -28.60
N ASP A 363 35.91 -16.13 -29.69
CA ASP A 363 34.96 -15.82 -30.77
C ASP A 363 33.49 -15.89 -30.32
N ALA A 364 33.20 -16.64 -29.26
CA ALA A 364 31.86 -16.70 -28.66
C ALA A 364 31.56 -15.51 -27.74
N ILE A 365 32.59 -14.86 -27.20
CA ILE A 365 32.49 -13.72 -26.29
C ILE A 365 32.61 -12.39 -27.04
N ASP A 366 33.48 -12.31 -28.04
CA ASP A 366 33.60 -11.17 -28.97
C ASP A 366 32.36 -11.08 -29.87
N LEU A 367 31.29 -10.48 -29.32
CA LEU A 367 29.96 -10.42 -29.93
C LEU A 367 29.90 -9.54 -31.17
N ASN A 368 30.81 -8.56 -31.26
CA ASN A 368 30.85 -7.60 -32.36
C ASN A 368 31.89 -8.00 -33.44
N HIS A 369 32.73 -9.00 -33.16
CA HIS A 369 33.78 -9.56 -34.02
C HIS A 369 34.87 -8.54 -34.40
N ASP A 370 35.23 -7.63 -33.51
CA ASP A 370 36.30 -6.63 -33.72
C ASP A 370 37.69 -7.13 -33.30
N GLY A 371 37.77 -8.34 -32.75
CA GLY A 371 39.02 -8.95 -32.29
C GLY A 371 39.44 -8.52 -30.89
N LYS A 372 38.55 -7.87 -30.13
CA LYS A 372 38.75 -7.47 -28.74
C LYS A 372 37.53 -7.87 -27.90
N ILE A 373 37.77 -8.20 -26.64
CA ILE A 373 36.71 -8.44 -25.66
C ILE A 373 36.69 -7.28 -24.68
N THR A 374 35.54 -6.61 -24.57
CA THR A 374 35.26 -5.64 -23.52
C THR A 374 34.79 -6.33 -22.23
N ALA A 375 34.81 -5.61 -21.11
CA ALA A 375 34.24 -6.10 -19.84
C ALA A 375 32.74 -6.43 -19.98
N GLU A 376 32.01 -5.67 -20.81
CA GLU A 376 30.60 -5.90 -21.11
C GLU A 376 30.38 -7.21 -21.89
N GLU A 377 31.20 -7.44 -22.94
CA GLU A 377 31.18 -8.68 -23.73
C GLU A 377 31.53 -9.90 -22.89
N LEU A 378 32.58 -9.82 -22.05
CA LEU A 378 32.95 -10.90 -21.15
C LEU A 378 31.80 -11.28 -20.21
N GLY A 379 31.12 -10.28 -19.64
CA GLY A 379 29.94 -10.49 -18.80
C GLY A 379 28.77 -11.12 -19.56
N ALA A 380 28.49 -10.66 -20.78
CA ALA A 380 27.41 -11.18 -21.62
C ALA A 380 27.68 -12.61 -22.13
N GLY A 381 28.90 -12.88 -22.58
CA GLY A 381 29.32 -14.15 -23.18
C GLY A 381 29.34 -15.30 -22.17
N ILE A 382 29.90 -15.10 -20.97
CA ILE A 382 29.89 -16.16 -19.94
C ILE A 382 28.47 -16.39 -19.39
N GLY A 383 27.65 -15.34 -19.29
CA GLY A 383 26.23 -15.45 -18.96
C GLY A 383 25.46 -16.37 -19.91
N ALA A 384 25.74 -16.31 -21.22
CA ALA A 384 25.15 -17.19 -22.23
C ALA A 384 25.62 -18.64 -22.12
N VAL A 385 26.91 -18.87 -21.82
CA VAL A 385 27.48 -20.22 -21.65
C VAL A 385 26.88 -20.96 -20.44
N SER A 386 26.57 -20.25 -19.36
CA SER A 386 25.91 -20.84 -18.17
C SER A 386 24.44 -21.24 -18.36
N LYS A 387 23.73 -20.69 -19.36
CA LYS A 387 22.35 -21.10 -19.69
C LYS A 387 22.29 -22.29 -20.66
N LEU A 388 23.43 -22.67 -21.25
CA LEU A 388 23.58 -23.78 -22.19
C LEU A 388 24.14 -25.07 -21.54
N ALA A 389 24.67 -24.98 -20.32
CA ALA A 389 25.08 -26.09 -19.48
C ALA A 389 23.93 -26.51 -18.55
#